data_AF-A0A838BB13-F1
#
_entry.id   AF-A0A838BB13-F1
#
_cell.length_a   1.000
_cell.length_b   1.000
_cell.length_c   1.000
_cell.angle_alpha   90.00
_cell.angle_beta   90.00
_cell.angle_gamma   90.00
#
_symmetry.space_group_name_H-M   'P 1'
#
loop_
_entity.id
_entity.type
_entity.pdbx_description
1 polymer ?
#
loop_
_entity_poly.entity_id
_entity_poly.type
_entity_poly.pdbx_seq_one_letter_code
_entity_poly.pdbx_strand_id
1 'polypeptide(L)'
;MPVDAQGGEKLATMERLYSILTDDAVERGLMRDQFYFLSDELLATFKRMQGYDPATYFPGSCIEQAYLILAESEFGSRRAMAEANGVPITDKPLLPGGLYLVLTDRDGQPTKSLIVQTYMPRSKPTTD
;
A
#
# COMPACT_ATOMS: atom_id res chain seq x y z
N MET A 1 -5.83 -3.08 -18.97
CA MET A 1 -4.54 -3.72 -19.32
C MET A 1 -3.66 -3.66 -18.09
N PRO A 2 -2.83 -4.69 -17.82
CA PRO A 2 -1.76 -4.56 -16.85
C PRO A 2 -0.90 -3.37 -17.27
N VAL A 3 -0.27 -2.72 -16.30
CA VAL A 3 0.64 -1.61 -16.57
C VAL A 3 1.70 -2.11 -17.56
N ASP A 4 1.86 -1.42 -18.68
CA ASP A 4 2.87 -1.75 -19.69
C ASP A 4 4.28 -1.66 -19.07
N ALA A 5 5.27 -2.30 -19.71
CA ALA A 5 6.65 -2.31 -19.21
C ALA A 5 7.20 -0.90 -18.94
N GLN A 6 6.70 0.13 -19.64
CA GLN A 6 7.06 1.54 -19.43
C GLN A 6 6.34 2.20 -18.24
N GLY A 7 5.08 1.84 -17.96
CA GLY A 7 4.32 2.34 -16.82
C GLY A 7 4.81 1.75 -15.50
N GLY A 8 5.28 0.49 -15.51
CA GLY A 8 5.81 -0.18 -14.32
C GLY A 8 7.09 0.48 -13.82
N GLU A 9 7.99 0.85 -14.75
CA GLU A 9 9.22 1.59 -14.43
C GLU A 9 8.93 2.99 -13.85
N LYS A 10 7.89 3.66 -14.35
CA LYS A 10 7.44 4.96 -13.81
C LYS A 10 6.88 4.82 -12.40
N LEU A 11 6.08 3.79 -12.14
CA LEU A 11 5.56 3.49 -10.81
C LEU A 11 6.68 3.21 -9.81
N ALA A 12 7.66 2.37 -10.19
CA ALA A 12 8.83 2.10 -9.35
C ALA A 12 9.68 3.36 -9.10
N THR A 13 9.81 4.23 -10.10
CA THR A 13 10.51 5.52 -9.93
C THR A 13 9.77 6.43 -8.96
N MET A 14 8.44 6.51 -9.06
CA MET A 14 7.62 7.29 -8.13
C MET A 14 7.64 6.72 -6.72
N GLU A 15 7.52 5.40 -6.57
CA GLU A 15 7.64 4.70 -5.29
C GLU A 15 8.97 5.06 -4.59
N ARG A 16 10.08 4.96 -5.32
CA ARG A 16 11.39 5.37 -4.83
C ARG A 16 11.46 6.84 -4.43
N LEU A 17 10.91 7.74 -5.24
CA LEU A 17 10.87 9.16 -4.92
C LEU A 17 10.12 9.43 -3.61
N TYR A 18 8.92 8.87 -3.45
CA TYR A 18 8.12 9.07 -2.24
C TYR A 18 8.72 8.37 -1.02
N SER A 19 9.45 7.26 -1.19
CA SER A 19 10.26 6.68 -0.10
C SER A 19 11.33 7.67 0.37
N ILE A 20 12.12 8.25 -0.55
CA ILE A 20 13.18 9.21 -0.21
C ILE A 20 12.62 10.44 0.49
N LEU A 21 11.53 11.02 -0.04
CA LEU A 21 10.91 12.19 0.57
C LEU A 21 10.31 11.87 1.95
N THR A 22 9.77 10.66 2.13
CA THR A 22 9.29 10.18 3.43
C THR A 22 10.44 10.07 4.43
N ASP A 23 11.58 9.50 4.01
CA ASP A 23 12.75 9.37 4.88
C ASP A 23 13.33 10.75 5.25
N ASP A 24 13.43 11.67 4.29
CA ASP A 24 13.86 13.06 4.53
C ASP A 24 12.92 13.80 5.51
N ALA A 25 11.60 13.63 5.35
CA ALA A 25 10.60 14.21 6.24
C ALA A 25 10.73 13.65 7.67
N VAL A 26 11.01 12.35 7.81
CA VAL A 26 11.23 11.69 9.10
C VAL A 26 12.52 12.18 9.76
N GLU A 27 13.63 12.19 9.02
CA GLU A 27 14.94 12.64 9.52
C GLU A 27 14.90 14.09 10.03
N ARG A 28 14.13 14.95 9.37
CA ARG A 28 13.98 16.36 9.74
C ARG A 28 12.89 16.62 10.78
N GLY A 29 12.08 15.62 11.12
CA GLY A 29 10.90 15.81 11.98
C GLY A 29 9.81 16.67 11.33
N LEU A 30 9.72 16.68 10.00
CA LEU A 30 8.81 17.50 9.20
C LEU A 30 7.70 16.66 8.53
N MET A 31 7.32 15.54 9.15
CA MET A 31 6.27 14.63 8.67
C MET A 31 4.87 15.23 8.84
N ARG A 32 4.62 16.35 8.15
CA ARG A 32 3.39 17.15 8.22
C ARG A 32 3.01 17.62 6.82
N ASP A 33 1.72 17.63 6.54
CA ASP A 33 1.19 17.94 5.20
C ASP A 33 1.51 19.37 4.75
N GLN A 34 1.80 20.29 5.68
CA GLN A 34 2.22 21.66 5.35
C GLN A 34 3.61 21.74 4.68
N PHE A 35 4.47 20.75 4.89
CA PHE A 35 5.84 20.73 4.35
C PHE A 35 5.97 19.81 3.14
N TYR A 36 5.17 18.74 3.10
CA TYR A 36 5.16 17.78 2.00
C TYR A 36 3.72 17.53 1.53
N PHE A 37 3.08 18.60 1.06
CA PHE A 37 1.68 18.55 0.64
C PHE A 37 1.49 17.68 -0.61
N LEU A 38 0.51 16.78 -0.56
CA LEU A 38 -0.07 16.10 -1.71
C LEU A 38 -1.59 16.22 -1.66
N SER A 39 -2.22 16.46 -2.80
CA SER A 39 -3.68 16.58 -2.87
C SER A 39 -4.36 15.20 -2.72
N ASP A 40 -5.55 15.20 -2.14
CA ASP A 40 -6.39 13.99 -2.06
C ASP A 40 -6.68 13.38 -3.43
N GLU A 41 -6.79 14.22 -4.48
CA GLU A 41 -6.98 13.78 -5.85
C GLU A 41 -5.79 12.97 -6.39
N LEU A 42 -4.57 13.37 -6.03
CA LEU A 42 -3.36 12.64 -6.40
C LEU A 42 -3.32 11.28 -5.68
N LEU A 43 -3.62 11.25 -4.38
CA LEU A 43 -3.70 10.01 -3.60
C LEU A 43 -4.79 9.08 -4.15
N ALA A 44 -5.96 9.62 -4.49
CA ALA A 44 -7.04 8.88 -5.13
C ALA A 44 -6.59 8.29 -6.49
N THR A 45 -5.78 9.02 -7.25
CA THR A 45 -5.22 8.53 -8.52
C THR A 45 -4.28 7.35 -8.29
N PHE A 46 -3.37 7.42 -7.32
CA PHE A 46 -2.50 6.29 -6.99
C PHE A 46 -3.29 5.06 -6.54
N LYS A 47 -4.34 5.23 -5.73
CA LYS A 47 -5.22 4.12 -5.32
C LYS A 47 -5.88 3.44 -6.52
N ARG A 48 -6.43 4.23 -7.47
CA ARG A 48 -7.04 3.69 -8.69
C ARG A 48 -6.03 2.95 -9.55
N MET A 49 -4.82 3.48 -9.71
CA MET A 49 -3.75 2.82 -10.47
C MET A 49 -3.41 1.44 -9.88
N GLN A 50 -3.44 1.32 -8.55
CA GLN A 50 -3.21 0.07 -7.83
C GLN A 50 -4.45 -0.84 -7.77
N GLY A 51 -5.60 -0.42 -8.32
CA GLY A 51 -6.84 -1.18 -8.33
C GLY A 51 -7.68 -1.10 -7.05
N TYR A 52 -7.41 -0.12 -6.18
CA TYR A 52 -8.19 0.17 -4.98
C TYR A 52 -9.30 1.20 -5.21
N ASP A 53 -10.32 1.15 -4.37
CA ASP A 53 -11.29 2.24 -4.24
C ASP A 53 -10.59 3.52 -3.73
N PRO A 54 -10.88 4.71 -4.28
CA PRO A 54 -10.36 5.98 -3.77
C PRO A 54 -10.59 6.20 -2.26
N ALA A 55 -11.68 5.67 -1.72
CA ALA A 55 -12.04 5.73 -0.30
C ALA A 55 -11.31 4.70 0.57
N THR A 56 -10.53 3.78 -0.01
CA THR A 56 -9.71 2.84 0.76
C THR A 56 -8.76 3.58 1.69
N TYR A 57 -8.79 3.22 2.97
CA TYR A 57 -7.95 3.83 3.99
C TYR A 57 -6.49 3.39 3.88
N PHE A 58 -5.59 4.37 3.89
CA PHE A 58 -4.15 4.18 4.08
C PHE A 58 -3.72 5.04 5.27
N PRO A 59 -2.89 4.52 6.19
CA PRO A 59 -2.46 5.27 7.36
C PRO A 59 -1.33 6.25 7.03
N GLY A 60 -1.03 7.15 7.97
CA GLY A 60 0.08 8.11 7.86
C GLY A 60 -0.29 9.45 7.24
N SER A 61 0.71 10.33 7.11
CA SER A 61 0.60 11.64 6.43
C SER A 61 0.40 11.46 4.92
N CYS A 62 0.05 12.53 4.19
CA CYS A 62 -0.23 12.39 2.75
C CYS A 62 0.98 11.84 1.95
N ILE A 63 2.20 12.25 2.30
CA ILE A 63 3.42 11.72 1.67
C ILE A 63 3.70 10.26 2.03
N GLU A 64 3.42 9.86 3.28
CA GLU A 64 3.55 8.47 3.72
C GLU A 64 2.54 7.59 2.99
N GLN A 65 1.29 8.07 2.85
CA GLN A 65 0.26 7.38 2.09
C GLN A 65 0.67 7.18 0.64
N ALA A 66 1.25 8.20 -0.02
CA ALA A 66 1.75 8.06 -1.39
C ALA A 66 2.78 6.94 -1.52
N TYR A 67 3.76 6.88 -0.62
CA TYR A 67 4.72 5.77 -0.56
C TYR A 67 4.02 4.43 -0.33
N LEU A 68 3.15 4.32 0.68
CA LEU A 68 2.47 3.08 1.03
C LEU A 68 1.58 2.55 -0.11
N ILE A 69 0.88 3.43 -0.82
CA ILE A 69 0.04 3.05 -1.96
C ILE A 69 0.92 2.52 -3.09
N LEU A 70 2.04 3.18 -3.39
CA LEU A 70 2.91 2.81 -4.51
C LEU A 70 3.77 1.57 -4.21
N ALA A 71 4.12 1.33 -2.95
CA ALA A 71 4.85 0.15 -2.51
C ALA A 71 3.99 -1.12 -2.46
N GLU A 72 2.66 -0.99 -2.49
CA GLU A 72 1.77 -2.14 -2.62
C GLU A 72 1.88 -2.77 -4.01
N SER A 73 1.81 -4.11 -4.06
CA SER A 73 1.56 -4.79 -5.33
C SER A 73 0.13 -4.52 -5.80
N GLU A 74 -0.04 -4.38 -7.11
CA GLU A 74 -1.34 -4.16 -7.75
C GLU A 74 -2.39 -5.13 -7.21
N PHE A 75 -3.49 -4.59 -6.70
CA PHE A 75 -4.55 -5.37 -6.06
C PHE A 75 -5.20 -6.34 -7.04
N GLY A 76 -5.38 -5.93 -8.30
CA GLY A 76 -5.91 -6.80 -9.35
C GLY A 76 -5.08 -8.06 -9.55
N SER A 77 -3.75 -7.92 -9.64
CA SER A 77 -2.82 -9.04 -9.82
C SER A 77 -2.82 -9.99 -8.62
N ARG A 78 -2.80 -9.46 -7.40
CA ARG A 78 -2.90 -10.27 -6.18
C ARG A 78 -4.21 -11.03 -6.08
N ARG A 79 -5.33 -10.39 -6.41
CA ARG A 79 -6.66 -11.01 -6.43
C ARG A 79 -6.76 -12.14 -7.44
N ALA A 80 -6.28 -11.92 -8.66
CA ALA A 80 -6.26 -12.97 -9.67
C ALA A 80 -5.42 -14.18 -9.22
N MET A 81 -4.25 -13.95 -8.62
CA MET A 81 -3.42 -15.03 -8.08
C MET A 81 -4.10 -15.78 -6.92
N ALA A 82 -4.78 -15.06 -6.03
CA ALA A 82 -5.50 -15.66 -4.91
C ALA A 82 -6.69 -16.51 -5.38
N GLU A 83 -7.52 -15.97 -6.28
CA GLU A 83 -8.66 -16.67 -6.87
C GLU A 83 -8.23 -17.93 -7.62
N ALA A 84 -7.14 -17.87 -8.40
CA ALA A 84 -6.61 -19.03 -9.11
C ALA A 84 -6.18 -20.18 -8.17
N ASN A 85 -5.85 -19.86 -6.91
CA ASN A 85 -5.46 -20.84 -5.90
C ASN A 85 -6.59 -21.15 -4.89
N GLY A 86 -7.81 -20.65 -5.12
CA GLY A 86 -8.93 -20.80 -4.19
C GLY A 86 -8.71 -20.11 -2.84
N VAL A 87 -7.75 -19.18 -2.75
CA VAL A 87 -7.43 -18.47 -1.52
C VAL A 87 -8.39 -17.29 -1.36
N PRO A 88 -9.20 -17.24 -0.29
CA PRO A 88 -9.98 -16.04 0.00
C PRO A 88 -9.01 -14.91 0.34
N ILE A 89 -9.25 -13.70 -0.15
CA ILE A 89 -8.50 -12.49 0.25
C ILE A 89 -9.46 -11.35 0.57
N THR A 90 -8.96 -10.30 1.20
CA THR A 90 -9.75 -9.11 1.54
C THR A 90 -9.38 -7.94 0.64
N ASP A 91 -10.26 -6.96 0.52
CA ASP A 91 -10.01 -5.71 -0.23
C ASP A 91 -9.12 -4.71 0.53
N LYS A 92 -8.65 -5.06 1.73
CA LYS A 92 -7.77 -4.19 2.53
C LYS A 92 -6.34 -4.20 1.97
N PRO A 93 -5.64 -3.06 2.03
CA PRO A 93 -4.21 -3.04 1.70
C PRO A 93 -3.42 -3.90 2.68
N LEU A 94 -2.37 -4.55 2.18
CA LEU A 94 -1.51 -5.44 2.99
C LEU A 94 -0.49 -4.63 3.81
N LEU A 95 -0.16 -3.43 3.30
CA LEU A 95 0.93 -2.55 3.70
C LEU A 95 2.31 -3.25 3.57
N PRO A 96 3.41 -2.48 3.38
CA PRO A 96 4.75 -3.05 3.35
C PRO A 96 5.06 -3.88 4.60
N GLY A 97 5.51 -5.12 4.39
CA GLY A 97 5.81 -6.08 5.46
C GLY A 97 4.60 -6.84 6.01
N GLY A 98 3.38 -6.60 5.50
CA GLY A 98 2.21 -7.41 5.80
C GLY A 98 2.27 -8.79 5.14
N LEU A 99 1.57 -9.75 5.73
CA LEU A 99 1.47 -11.12 5.23
C LEU A 99 0.05 -11.67 5.33
N TYR A 100 -0.30 -12.53 4.38
CA TYR A 100 -1.52 -13.34 4.43
C TYR A 100 -1.22 -14.70 5.05
N LEU A 101 -1.92 -15.03 6.14
CA LEU A 101 -1.96 -16.39 6.66
C LEU A 101 -3.17 -17.11 6.08
N VAL A 102 -2.93 -18.14 5.28
CA VAL A 102 -3.98 -19.01 4.71
C VAL A 102 -4.16 -20.21 5.63
N LEU A 103 -5.37 -20.36 6.17
CA LEU A 103 -5.77 -21.50 6.98
C LEU A 103 -6.41 -22.55 6.07
N THR A 104 -5.90 -23.78 6.13
CA THR A 104 -6.42 -24.91 5.37
C THR A 104 -7.25 -25.83 6.24
N ASP A 105 -8.19 -26.56 5.63
CA ASP A 105 -8.87 -27.67 6.29
C ASP A 105 -7.96 -28.92 6.38
N ARG A 106 -8.54 -30.04 6.82
CA ARG A 106 -7.85 -31.33 6.95
C ARG A 106 -7.43 -31.93 5.61
N ASP A 107 -8.09 -31.55 4.53
CA ASP A 107 -7.83 -32.01 3.16
C ASP A 107 -6.86 -31.06 2.42
N GLY A 108 -6.36 -30.03 3.11
CA GLY A 108 -5.39 -29.08 2.59
C GLY A 108 -6.02 -27.94 1.77
N GLN A 109 -7.35 -27.82 1.74
CA GLN A 109 -8.02 -26.77 0.97
C GLN A 109 -8.03 -25.44 1.74
N PRO A 110 -7.72 -24.30 1.10
CA PRO A 110 -7.83 -22.98 1.71
C PRO A 110 -9.28 -22.69 2.15
N THR A 111 -9.47 -22.33 3.42
CA THR A 111 -10.81 -22.01 3.95
C THR A 111 -10.93 -20.58 4.43
N LYS A 112 -9.84 -20.00 4.96
CA LYS A 112 -9.82 -18.64 5.50
C LYS A 112 -8.47 -17.99 5.30
N SER A 113 -8.47 -16.67 5.21
CA SER A 113 -7.26 -15.86 5.20
C SER A 113 -7.29 -14.83 6.33
N LEU A 114 -6.16 -14.62 6.97
CA LEU A 114 -5.94 -13.53 7.92
C LEU A 114 -4.86 -12.61 7.38
N ILE A 115 -5.09 -11.30 7.46
CA ILE A 115 -4.02 -10.32 7.25
C ILE A 115 -3.34 -10.08 8.58
N VAL A 116 -2.03 -10.29 8.60
CA VAL A 116 -1.16 -9.89 9.71
C VAL A 116 -0.29 -8.76 9.20
N GLN A 117 -0.51 -7.57 9.74
CA GLN A 117 0.27 -6.39 9.40
C GLN A 117 0.58 -5.61 10.68
N THR A 118 1.83 -5.21 10.84
CA THR A 118 2.26 -4.33 11.92
C THR A 118 2.64 -3.00 11.29
N TYR A 119 1.65 -2.13 11.08
CA TYR A 119 1.97 -0.78 10.65
C TYR A 119 2.50 0.00 11.86
N MET A 120 3.74 0.46 11.76
CA MET A 120 4.30 1.46 12.66
C MET A 120 4.43 2.76 11.88
N PRO A 121 3.78 3.85 12.32
CA PRO A 121 4.00 5.17 11.73
C PRO A 121 5.49 5.50 11.68
N ARG A 122 5.97 5.99 10.54
CA ARG A 122 7.40 6.32 10.39
C ARG A 122 7.83 7.54 11.21
N SER A 123 6.87 8.33 11.70
CA SER A 123 7.12 9.45 12.60
C SER A 123 6.46 9.26 13.96
N LYS A 124 7.06 9.82 15.02
CA LYS A 124 6.41 9.92 16.32
C LYS A 124 5.32 11.00 16.23
N PRO A 125 4.16 10.82 16.88
CA PRO A 125 3.18 11.89 16.98
C PRO A 125 3.86 13.11 17.59
N THR A 126 3.83 14.23 16.89
CA THR A 126 4.31 15.49 17.46
C THR A 126 3.29 15.90 18.51
N THR A 127 3.66 15.86 19.78
CA THR A 127 2.95 16.61 20.83
C THR A 127 3.13 18.09 20.51
N ASP A 128 2.06 18.73 20.05
CA ASP A 128 1.94 20.18 20.06
C ASP A 128 1.89 20.72 21.49
#